data_AF-C5H610-F1
#
_entry.id   AF-C5H610-F1
#
_cell.length_a   1.000
_cell.length_b   1.000
_cell.length_c   1.000
_cell.angle_alpha   90.00
_cell.angle_beta   90.00
_cell.angle_gamma   90.00
#
_symmetry.space_group_name_H-M   'P 1'
#
loop_
_entity.id
_entity.type
_entity.pdbx_description
1 polymer ?
#
loop_
_entity_poly.entity_id
_entity_poly.type
_entity_poly.pdbx_seq_one_letter_code
_entity_poly.pdbx_strand_id
1 'polypeptide(L)' 'NKPAIKAAVQSLYNIKVAKVNTLNCPKNVKKAYVKLPPDFDALDVANRIGII' A
#
# COMPACT_ATOMS: atom_id res chain seq x y z
N ASN A 1 2.75 10.74 -6.45
CA ASN A 1 2.28 11.57 -5.30
C ASN A 1 1.43 10.68 -4.37
N LYS A 2 0.96 11.14 -3.20
CA LYS A 2 0.15 10.28 -2.30
C LYS A 2 -1.18 9.81 -2.93
N PRO A 3 -1.97 10.66 -3.62
CA PRO A 3 -3.24 10.23 -4.25
C PRO A 3 -3.05 9.18 -5.35
N ALA A 4 -2.03 9.31 -6.20
CA ALA A 4 -1.76 8.35 -7.26
C ALA A 4 -1.33 6.99 -6.71
N ILE A 5 -0.51 6.97 -5.65
CA ILE A 5 -0.13 5.71 -4.98
C ILE A 5 -1.39 5.02 -4.42
N LYS A 6 -2.30 5.79 -3.81
CA LYS A 6 -3.57 5.25 -3.33
C LYS A 6 -4.38 4.64 -4.46
N ALA A 7 -4.61 5.37 -5.55
CA ALA A 7 -5.37 4.88 -6.69
C ALA A 7 -4.74 3.64 -7.34
N ALA A 8 -3.42 3.66 -7.57
CA ALA A 8 -2.70 2.54 -8.17
C ALA A 8 -2.80 1.26 -7.32
N VAL A 9 -2.60 1.37 -6.00
CA VAL A 9 -2.72 0.22 -5.09
C VAL A 9 -4.15 -0.33 -5.06
N GLN A 10 -5.15 0.55 -5.08
CA GLN A 10 -6.55 0.14 -5.14
C GLN A 10 -6.89 -0.59 -6.45
N SER A 11 -6.42 -0.08 -7.60
CA SER A 11 -6.69 -0.69 -8.91
C SER A 11 -5.91 -1.99 -9.14
N LEU A 12 -4.64 -2.06 -8.73
CA LEU A 12 -3.79 -3.23 -8.98
C LEU A 12 -4.20 -4.43 -8.14
N TYR A 13 -4.58 -4.20 -6.88
CA TYR A 13 -4.84 -5.28 -5.94
C TYR A 13 -6.31 -5.38 -5.52
N ASN A 14 -7.19 -4.52 -6.05
CA ASN A 14 -8.61 -4.45 -5.68
C ASN A 14 -8.84 -4.35 -4.16
N ILE A 15 -7.96 -3.64 -3.45
CA ILE A 15 -8.04 -3.43 -2.00
C ILE A 15 -8.53 -2.03 -1.67
N LYS A 16 -9.22 -1.85 -0.54
CA LYS A 16 -9.49 -0.53 0.02
C LYS A 16 -8.28 -0.04 0.81
N VAL A 17 -7.98 1.26 0.74
CA VAL A 17 -6.85 1.89 1.44
C VAL A 17 -7.38 2.99 2.35
N ALA A 18 -7.07 2.91 3.63
CA ALA A 18 -7.46 3.91 4.61
C ALA A 18 -6.57 5.15 4.51
N LYS A 19 -5.23 4.98 4.57
CA LYS A 19 -4.27 6.08 4.57
C LYS A 19 -2.97 5.67 3.88
N VAL A 20 -2.30 6.63 3.23
CA VAL A 20 -0.96 6.44 2.64
C VAL A 20 0.01 7.45 3.23
N ASN A 21 1.11 6.96 3.79
CA ASN A 21 2.25 7.77 4.20
C ASN A 21 3.44 7.46 3.27
N THR A 22 4.25 8.46 2.95
CA THR A 22 5.39 8.29 2.03
C THR A 22 6.65 8.87 2.65
N LEU A 23 7.77 8.17 2.47
CA LEU A 23 9.11 8.57 2.90
C LEU A 23 10.05 8.53 1.68
N ASN A 24 10.86 9.58 1.51
CA ASN A 24 11.97 9.53 0.56
C ASN A 24 13.18 8.90 1.27
N CYS A 25 13.59 7.71 0.85
CA CYS A 25 14.69 6.99 1.50
C CYS A 25 16.05 7.58 1.07
N PRO A 26 17.11 7.42 1.88
CA PRO A 26 18.48 7.81 1.51
C PRO A 26 18.98 7.11 0.24
N LYS A 27 18.44 5.93 -0.07
CA LYS A 27 18.69 5.18 -1.32
C LYS A 27 17.99 5.77 -2.57
N ASN A 28 17.51 7.02 -2.48
CA ASN A 28 16.76 7.73 -3.53
C ASN A 28 15.51 6.99 -4.06
N VAL A 29 14.91 6.14 -3.23
CA VAL A 29 13.66 5.44 -3.54
C VAL A 29 12.54 5.96 -2.64
N LYS A 30 11.34 6.09 -3.20
CA LYS A 30 10.15 6.47 -2.43
C LYS A 30 9.56 5.22 -1.78
N LYS A 31 9.58 5.16 -0.45
CA LYS A 31 8.91 4.12 0.34
C LYS A 31 7.52 4.61 0.70
N ALA A 32 6.50 3.77 0.47
CA ALA A 32 5.12 4.08 0.81
C ALA A 32 4.63 3.08 1.86
N TYR A 33 4.07 3.61 2.95
CA TYR A 33 3.36 2.86 3.97
C TYR A 33 1.86 3.00 3.71
N VAL A 34 1.21 1.88 3.41
CA VAL A 34 -0.21 1.83 3.08
C VAL A 34 -0.94 1.20 4.28
N LYS A 35 -1.82 1.98 4.90
CA LYS A 35 -2.70 1.50 5.98
C LYS A 35 -3.99 0.97 5.35
N LEU A 36 -4.30 -0.28 5.63
CA LEU A 36 -5.56 -0.92 5.26
C LEU A 36 -6.67 -0.54 6.26
N PRO A 37 -7.96 -0.61 5.85
CA PRO A 37 -9.08 -0.54 6.77
C PRO A 37 -9.02 -1.69 7.79
N PRO A 38 -9.64 -1.54 8.97
CA PRO A 38 -9.69 -2.60 9.98
C PRO A 38 -10.41 -3.86 9.49
N ASP A 39 -11.25 -3.74 8.45
CA ASP A 39 -11.99 -4.85 7.85
C ASP A 39 -11.10 -5.81 7.04
N PHE A 40 -9.85 -5.42 6.72
CA PHE A 40 -8.93 -6.19 5.89
C PHE A 40 -7.65 -6.52 6.67
N ASP A 41 -7.29 -7.80 6.72
CA ASP A 41 -6.00 -8.23 7.24
C ASP A 41 -4.87 -7.97 6.22
N ALA A 42 -3.77 -7.37 6.70
CA ALA A 42 -2.59 -7.12 5.89
C ALA A 42 -1.85 -8.40 5.51
N LEU A 43 -1.91 -9.44 6.36
CA LEU A 43 -1.20 -10.70 6.13
C LEU A 43 -1.87 -11.49 4.99
N ASP A 44 -3.20 -11.56 4.98
CA ASP A 44 -3.96 -12.20 3.90
C ASP A 44 -3.77 -11.48 2.55
N VAL A 45 -3.75 -10.14 2.58
CA VAL A 45 -3.47 -9.35 1.38
C VAL A 45 -2.03 -9.58 0.89
N ALA A 46 -1.05 -9.69 1.80
CA ALA A 46 0.35 -9.98 1.43
C ALA A 46 0.50 -11.37 0.80
N ASN A 47 -0.19 -12.38 1.33
CA ASN A 47 -0.21 -13.74 0.80
C ASN A 47 -0.79 -13.78 -0.61
N ARG A 48 -1.88 -13.04 -0.85
CA ARG A 48 -2.51 -12.94 -2.17
C ARG A 48 -1.62 -12.26 -3.21
N ILE A 49 -0.76 -11.34 -2.78
CA ILE A 49 0.20 -10.66 -3.67
C ILE A 49 1.47 -11.50 -3.88
N GLY A 50 1.76 -12.45 -2.97
CA GLY A 50 2.96 -13.30 -3.04
C GLY A 50 4.21 -12.59 -2.54
N ILE A 51 4.08 -11.74 -1.51
CA ILE A 51 5.20 -11.03 -0.89
C ILE A 51 5.75 -11.77 0.35
N ILE A 52 5.01 -12.77 0.84
CA ILE A 52 5.44 -13.67 1.93
C ILE A 52 6.34 -14.79 1.40
#